data_AF-A0A1G4W159-F1
#
_entry.id   AF-A0A1G4W159-F1
#
_cell.length_a   1.000
_cell.length_b   1.000
_cell.length_c   1.000
_cell.angle_alpha   90.00
_cell.angle_beta   90.00
_cell.angle_gamma   90.00
#
_symmetry.space_group_name_H-M   'P 1'
#
loop_
_entity.id
_entity.type
_entity.pdbx_description
1 polymer ?
#
loop_
_entity_poly.entity_id
_entity_poly.type
_entity_poly.pdbx_seq_one_letter_code
_entity_poly.pdbx_strand_id
1 'polypeptide(L)'
;MLMNTLSKFLNAKIGVFVLLAISFGLIYNPLTKFPVTFCVIIVFIFLSTYLQDGNFKALNFNRLNLKTVGLILLLYVFLEVTADFVIQPLITKIFNEPADYSSFKFIEGDTPNYLKYLIFMWISAAFGEELLFRAFVFSQLKKIIGEQKIVIVLLSTVLFSLPHLYQGTAGLVITFLFGIFFGLIYLKFKNIWINIIVHGLIDTVFLTLSYYGLLSFYS
;
A
#
# COMPACT_ATOMS: atom_id res chain seq x y z
N MET A 1 24.44 3.98 26.09
CA MET A 1 23.74 2.95 26.91
C MET A 1 22.23 2.97 26.66
N LEU A 2 21.52 4.09 26.85
CA LEU A 2 20.06 4.19 26.64
C LEU A 2 19.60 3.80 25.22
N MET A 3 20.29 4.28 24.18
CA MET A 3 19.94 4.00 22.78
C MET A 3 20.08 2.51 22.42
N ASN A 4 21.07 1.81 23.00
CA ASN A 4 21.24 0.36 22.82
C ASN A 4 20.13 -0.43 23.55
N THR A 5 19.71 0.02 24.74
CA THR A 5 18.60 -0.59 25.47
C THR A 5 17.28 -0.44 24.70
N LEU A 6 17.02 0.76 24.17
CA LEU A 6 15.82 1.03 23.37
C LEU A 6 15.81 0.19 22.09
N SER A 7 16.89 0.19 21.31
CA SER A 7 16.99 -0.63 20.09
C SER A 7 16.79 -2.12 20.39
N LYS A 8 17.37 -2.64 21.49
CA LYS A 8 17.17 -4.03 21.91
C LYS A 8 15.70 -4.33 22.24
N PHE A 9 15.01 -3.42 22.93
CA PHE A 9 13.58 -3.55 23.20
C PHE A 9 12.74 -3.52 21.92
N LEU A 10 12.97 -2.55 21.04
CA LEU A 10 12.21 -2.39 19.80
C LEU A 10 12.41 -3.55 18.82
N ASN A 11 13.55 -4.25 18.88
CA ASN A 11 13.81 -5.46 18.09
C ASN A 11 13.33 -6.75 18.77
N ALA A 12 12.95 -6.73 20.05
CA ALA A 12 12.32 -7.86 20.70
C ALA A 12 10.89 -8.06 20.16
N LYS A 13 10.37 -9.29 20.17
CA LYS A 13 9.04 -9.62 19.64
C LYS A 13 7.95 -8.67 20.16
N ILE A 14 7.96 -8.37 21.46
CA ILE A 14 7.00 -7.44 22.07
C ILE A 14 7.11 -6.02 21.51
N GLY A 15 8.34 -5.49 21.33
CA GLY A 15 8.56 -4.19 20.73
C GLY A 15 8.08 -4.13 19.29
N VAL A 16 8.33 -5.18 18.51
CA VAL A 16 7.86 -5.31 17.13
C VAL A 16 6.32 -5.35 17.05
N PHE A 17 5.66 -6.10 17.93
CA PHE A 17 4.19 -6.10 18.01
C PHE A 17 3.63 -4.72 18.38
N VAL A 18 4.25 -4.02 19.34
CA VAL A 18 3.86 -2.65 19.71
C VAL A 18 3.99 -1.71 18.51
N LEU A 19 5.09 -1.78 17.77
CA LEU A 19 5.30 -0.95 16.58
C LEU A 19 4.28 -1.23 15.48
N LEU A 20 3.98 -2.50 15.22
CA LEU A 20 2.93 -2.90 14.27
C LEU A 20 1.56 -2.36 14.70
N ALA A 21 1.20 -2.54 15.98
CA ALA A 21 -0.07 -2.07 16.53
C ALA A 21 -0.20 -0.54 16.44
N ILE A 22 0.87 0.20 16.75
CA ILE A 22 0.89 1.66 16.61
C ILE A 22 0.75 2.06 15.15
N SER A 23 1.56 1.47 14.24
CA SER A 23 1.49 1.84 12.82
C SER A 23 0.11 1.61 12.20
N PHE A 24 -0.56 0.51 12.57
CA PHE A 24 -1.89 0.21 12.09
C PHE A 24 -2.95 1.08 12.79
N GLY A 25 -2.83 1.29 14.10
CA GLY A 25 -3.73 2.17 14.86
C GLY A 25 -3.69 3.63 14.38
N LEU A 26 -2.54 4.09 13.88
CA LEU A 26 -2.41 5.41 13.27
C LEU A 26 -3.29 5.58 12.03
N ILE A 27 -3.69 4.53 11.31
CA ILE A 27 -4.62 4.65 10.17
C ILE A 27 -5.97 5.21 10.64
N TYR A 28 -6.40 4.83 11.84
CA TYR A 28 -7.71 5.16 12.41
C TYR A 28 -7.65 6.31 13.43
N ASN A 29 -6.55 7.06 13.47
CA ASN A 29 -6.40 8.15 14.43
C ASN A 29 -7.44 9.26 14.17
N PRO A 30 -8.05 9.85 15.21
CA PRO A 30 -9.07 10.89 15.03
C PRO A 30 -8.49 12.27 14.72
N LEU A 31 -7.17 12.46 14.87
CA LEU A 31 -6.51 13.77 14.88
C LEU A 31 -6.13 14.27 13.49
N THR A 32 -5.94 13.36 12.53
CA THR A 32 -5.51 13.69 11.17
C THR A 32 -6.44 13.06 10.15
N LYS A 33 -6.43 13.59 8.92
CA LYS A 33 -7.23 13.10 7.80
C LYS A 33 -6.33 12.85 6.59
N PHE A 34 -6.86 12.15 5.59
CA PHE A 34 -6.20 11.98 4.31
C PHE A 34 -5.79 13.34 3.70
N PRO A 35 -4.54 13.52 3.23
CA PRO A 35 -3.42 12.56 3.20
C PRO A 35 -2.48 12.65 4.43
N VAL A 36 -2.68 13.62 5.34
CA VAL A 36 -1.80 13.91 6.49
C VAL A 36 -1.59 12.70 7.39
N THR A 37 -2.62 11.85 7.54
CA THR A 37 -2.51 10.58 8.28
C THR A 37 -1.33 9.73 7.80
N PHE A 38 -1.16 9.59 6.48
CA PHE A 38 -0.05 8.82 5.93
C PHE A 38 1.29 9.54 6.06
N CYS A 39 1.33 10.88 6.05
CA CYS A 39 2.56 11.60 6.39
C CYS A 39 3.04 11.28 7.81
N VAL A 40 2.12 11.20 8.79
CA VAL A 40 2.44 10.80 10.16
C VAL A 40 2.94 9.36 10.22
N ILE A 41 2.29 8.44 9.50
CA ILE A 41 2.71 7.03 9.41
C ILE A 41 4.09 6.91 8.78
N ILE A 42 4.37 7.64 7.70
CA ILE A 42 5.68 7.65 7.02
C ILE A 42 6.78 8.11 8.00
N VAL A 43 6.55 9.21 8.72
CA VAL A 43 7.49 9.70 9.75
C VAL A 43 7.69 8.66 10.84
N PHE A 44 6.61 8.03 11.32
CA PHE A 44 6.68 6.96 12.29
C PHE A 44 7.51 5.76 11.79
N ILE A 45 7.33 5.34 10.54
CA ILE A 45 8.09 4.23 9.93
C ILE A 45 9.57 4.56 9.83
N PHE A 46 9.93 5.75 9.35
CA PHE A 46 11.33 6.16 9.28
C PHE A 46 11.95 6.24 10.68
N LEU A 47 11.27 6.87 11.64
CA LEU A 47 11.75 6.98 13.02
C LEU A 47 11.94 5.60 13.67
N SER A 48 10.92 4.75 13.62
CA SER A 48 10.97 3.41 14.21
C SER A 48 12.03 2.52 13.57
N THR A 49 12.19 2.58 12.24
CA THR A 49 13.23 1.83 11.52
C THR A 49 14.62 2.31 11.93
N TYR A 50 14.84 3.62 12.02
CA TYR A 50 16.13 4.17 12.45
C TYR A 50 16.44 3.80 13.91
N LEU A 51 15.45 3.88 14.81
CA LEU A 51 15.62 3.50 16.22
C LEU A 51 15.86 2.00 16.40
N GLN A 52 15.33 1.15 15.51
CA GLN A 52 15.57 -0.29 15.50
C GLN A 52 16.96 -0.64 14.94
N ASP A 53 17.27 -0.17 13.73
CA ASP A 53 18.36 -0.73 12.92
C ASP A 53 19.54 0.25 12.72
N GLY A 54 19.39 1.51 13.15
CA GLY A 54 20.39 2.58 12.96
C GLY A 54 20.56 3.05 11.51
N ASN A 55 19.75 2.53 10.58
CA ASN A 55 19.77 2.87 9.15
C ASN A 55 18.45 2.46 8.48
N PHE A 56 18.29 2.76 7.19
CA PHE A 56 17.04 2.51 6.44
C PHE A 56 17.10 1.32 5.46
N LYS A 57 18.13 0.47 5.53
CA LYS A 57 18.31 -0.64 4.57
C LYS A 57 17.15 -1.63 4.60
N ALA A 58 16.50 -1.80 5.76
CA ALA A 58 15.33 -2.67 5.91
C ALA A 58 14.13 -2.23 5.06
N LEU A 59 14.06 -0.96 4.65
CA LEU A 59 12.99 -0.44 3.78
C LEU A 59 13.20 -0.74 2.29
N ASN A 60 14.36 -1.29 1.92
CA ASN A 60 14.66 -1.75 0.55
C ASN A 60 14.50 -0.69 -0.55
N PHE A 61 14.91 0.55 -0.27
CA PHE A 61 15.10 1.58 -1.29
C PHE A 61 16.36 1.27 -2.10
N ASN A 62 16.19 0.60 -3.25
CA ASN A 62 17.27 0.21 -4.15
C ASN A 62 17.29 1.05 -5.43
N ARG A 63 18.43 1.08 -6.14
CA ARG A 63 18.58 1.93 -7.33
C ARG A 63 17.58 1.55 -8.44
N LEU A 64 16.99 2.56 -9.05
CA LEU A 64 16.27 2.43 -10.31
C LEU A 64 17.27 2.50 -11.47
N ASN A 65 17.18 1.55 -12.39
CA ASN A 65 17.92 1.55 -13.65
C ASN A 65 16.94 1.22 -14.78
N LEU A 66 17.39 1.31 -16.03
CA LEU A 66 16.53 1.08 -17.20
C LEU A 66 15.84 -0.29 -17.20
N LYS A 67 16.51 -1.35 -16.70
CA LYS A 67 15.90 -2.68 -16.58
C LYS A 67 14.77 -2.68 -15.54
N THR A 68 14.99 -2.02 -14.41
CA THR A 68 13.97 -1.87 -13.37
C THR A 68 12.78 -1.05 -13.87
N VAL A 69 13.02 0.01 -14.66
CA VAL A 69 11.95 0.80 -15.27
C VAL A 69 11.15 -0.04 -16.27
N GLY A 70 11.81 -0.79 -17.16
CA GLY A 70 11.12 -1.71 -18.07
C GLY A 70 10.29 -2.77 -17.33
N LEU A 71 10.81 -3.30 -16.22
CA LEU A 71 10.08 -4.22 -15.36
C LEU A 71 8.86 -3.55 -14.70
N ILE A 72 8.98 -2.32 -14.21
CA ILE A 72 7.86 -1.56 -13.63
C ILE A 72 6.75 -1.41 -14.66
N LEU A 73 7.07 -0.99 -15.89
CA LEU A 73 6.08 -0.82 -16.95
C LEU A 73 5.41 -2.14 -17.30
N LEU A 74 6.18 -3.24 -17.36
CA LEU A 74 5.63 -4.57 -17.62
C LEU A 74 4.67 -5.02 -16.50
N LEU A 75 5.06 -4.85 -15.24
CA LEU A 75 4.24 -5.22 -14.08
C LEU A 75 2.98 -4.36 -13.99
N TYR A 76 3.11 -3.06 -14.25
CA TYR A 76 1.99 -2.12 -14.33
C TYR A 76 0.99 -2.57 -15.41
N VAL A 77 1.42 -2.72 -16.67
CA VAL A 77 0.51 -3.10 -17.76
C VAL A 77 -0.14 -4.46 -17.49
N PHE A 78 0.64 -5.43 -17.01
CA PHE A 78 0.10 -6.75 -16.67
C PHE A 78 -0.97 -6.67 -15.57
N LEU A 79 -0.68 -5.96 -14.48
CA LEU A 79 -1.58 -5.88 -13.34
C LEU A 79 -2.81 -5.03 -13.66
N GLU A 80 -2.66 -3.91 -14.35
CA GLU A 80 -3.74 -3.04 -14.80
C GLU A 80 -4.73 -3.81 -15.70
N VAL A 81 -4.22 -4.44 -16.76
CA VAL A 81 -5.06 -5.20 -17.70
C VAL A 81 -5.74 -6.38 -17.00
N THR A 82 -5.02 -7.08 -16.12
CA THR A 82 -5.60 -8.19 -15.37
C THR A 82 -6.66 -7.70 -14.38
N ALA A 83 -6.42 -6.58 -13.71
CA ALA A 83 -7.38 -6.00 -12.77
C ALA A 83 -8.67 -5.62 -13.47
N ASP A 84 -8.57 -4.80 -14.52
CA ASP A 84 -9.71 -4.18 -15.18
C ASP A 84 -10.54 -5.15 -16.02
N PHE A 85 -9.88 -6.06 -16.74
CA PHE A 85 -10.58 -6.94 -17.68
C PHE A 85 -10.85 -8.34 -17.15
N VAL A 86 -10.26 -8.73 -16.01
CA VAL A 86 -10.44 -10.07 -15.43
C VAL A 86 -10.92 -10.01 -13.99
N ILE A 87 -10.18 -9.36 -13.10
CA ILE A 87 -10.49 -9.41 -11.66
C ILE A 87 -11.78 -8.66 -11.35
N GLN A 88 -11.89 -7.39 -11.74
CA GLN A 88 -13.06 -6.59 -11.39
C GLN A 88 -14.36 -7.19 -11.96
N PRO A 89 -14.46 -7.55 -13.26
CA PRO A 89 -15.69 -8.16 -13.79
C PRO A 89 -16.03 -9.50 -13.13
N LEU A 90 -15.02 -10.31 -12.80
CA LEU A 90 -15.23 -11.61 -12.14
C LEU A 90 -15.74 -11.43 -10.71
N ILE A 91 -15.12 -10.54 -9.94
CA ILE A 91 -15.53 -10.28 -8.55
C ILE A 91 -16.93 -9.65 -8.52
N THR A 92 -17.22 -8.67 -9.38
CA THR A 92 -18.56 -8.10 -9.51
C THR A 92 -19.60 -9.18 -9.80
N LYS A 93 -19.29 -10.13 -10.70
CA LYS A 93 -20.19 -11.25 -10.99
C LYS A 93 -20.36 -12.23 -9.82
N ILE A 94 -19.31 -12.52 -9.05
CA ILE A 94 -19.36 -13.45 -7.92
C ILE A 94 -20.19 -12.87 -6.77
N PHE A 95 -20.00 -11.59 -6.46
CA PHE A 95 -20.67 -10.94 -5.33
C PHE A 95 -21.98 -10.25 -5.72
N ASN A 96 -22.27 -10.13 -7.03
CA ASN A 96 -23.41 -9.40 -7.57
C ASN A 96 -23.47 -7.94 -7.08
N GLU A 97 -22.29 -7.35 -6.84
CA GLU A 97 -22.06 -5.95 -6.49
C GLU A 97 -20.68 -5.51 -7.00
N PRO A 98 -20.54 -4.34 -7.61
CA PRO A 98 -19.22 -3.78 -7.91
C PRO A 98 -18.60 -3.14 -6.66
N ALA A 99 -17.30 -2.82 -6.72
CA ALA A 99 -16.67 -2.02 -5.69
C ALA A 99 -17.26 -0.60 -5.64
N ASP A 100 -17.50 -0.07 -4.43
CA ASP A 100 -18.04 1.28 -4.25
C ASP A 100 -16.94 2.34 -4.38
N TYR A 101 -16.92 3.01 -5.53
CA TYR A 101 -16.04 4.14 -5.83
C TYR A 101 -16.73 5.51 -5.77
N SER A 102 -17.94 5.59 -5.20
CA SER A 102 -18.74 6.83 -5.13
C SER A 102 -18.01 7.99 -4.45
N SER A 103 -17.11 7.67 -3.50
CA SER A 103 -16.28 8.65 -2.79
C SER A 103 -15.35 9.43 -3.70
N PHE A 104 -15.13 9.01 -4.95
CA PHE A 104 -14.25 9.69 -5.92
C PHE A 104 -15.03 10.52 -6.96
N LYS A 105 -16.37 10.43 -7.00
CA LYS A 105 -17.20 11.15 -7.99
C LYS A 105 -17.06 12.67 -7.95
N PHE A 106 -16.68 13.25 -6.81
CA PHE A 106 -16.46 14.69 -6.69
C PHE A 106 -15.29 15.22 -7.57
N ILE A 107 -14.47 14.32 -8.12
CA ILE A 107 -13.35 14.65 -9.02
C ILE A 107 -13.84 14.86 -10.47
N GLU A 108 -15.02 14.37 -10.83
CA GLU A 108 -15.55 14.43 -12.19
C GLU A 108 -15.59 15.87 -12.72
N GLY A 109 -14.86 16.12 -13.82
CA GLY A 109 -14.74 17.44 -14.45
C GLY A 109 -14.02 18.53 -13.63
N ASP A 110 -13.52 18.22 -12.43
CA ASP A 110 -12.89 19.18 -11.53
C ASP A 110 -11.35 19.06 -11.58
N THR A 111 -10.72 19.84 -12.47
CA THR A 111 -9.26 19.80 -12.67
C THR A 111 -8.47 20.16 -11.39
N PRO A 112 -8.84 21.21 -10.62
CA PRO A 112 -8.20 21.49 -9.33
C PRO A 112 -8.25 20.31 -8.35
N ASN A 113 -9.41 19.66 -8.18
CA ASN A 113 -9.52 18.49 -7.33
C ASN A 113 -8.76 17.29 -7.89
N TYR A 114 -8.81 17.04 -9.19
CA TYR A 114 -8.02 15.99 -9.83
C TYR A 114 -6.52 16.13 -9.53
N LEU A 115 -5.92 17.30 -9.78
CA LEU A 115 -4.49 17.53 -9.53
C LEU A 115 -4.14 17.41 -8.04
N LYS A 116 -5.00 17.95 -7.17
CA LYS A 116 -4.84 17.85 -5.71
C LYS A 116 -4.85 16.40 -5.24
N TYR A 117 -5.85 15.63 -5.65
CA TYR A 117 -6.00 14.23 -5.21
C TYR A 117 -4.98 13.30 -5.88
N LEU A 118 -4.50 13.62 -7.08
CA LEU A 118 -3.37 12.93 -7.69
C LEU A 118 -2.12 13.04 -6.81
N ILE A 119 -1.76 14.25 -6.36
CA ILE A 119 -0.63 14.45 -5.45
C ILE A 119 -0.86 13.71 -4.12
N PHE A 120 -2.07 13.82 -3.57
CA PHE A 120 -2.40 13.19 -2.30
C PHE A 120 -2.31 11.66 -2.36
N MET A 121 -2.82 11.07 -3.43
CA MET A 121 -2.74 9.63 -3.71
C MET A 121 -1.28 9.17 -3.81
N TRP A 122 -0.42 9.89 -4.56
CA TRP A 122 0.99 9.51 -4.69
C TRP A 122 1.74 9.52 -3.36
N ILE A 123 1.42 10.47 -2.47
CA ILE A 123 2.02 10.55 -1.13
C ILE A 123 1.49 9.45 -0.22
N SER A 124 0.17 9.21 -0.24
CA SER A 124 -0.50 8.33 0.73
C SER A 124 -0.61 6.88 0.25
N ALA A 125 -1.39 6.61 -0.80
CA ALA A 125 -1.60 5.28 -1.35
C ALA A 125 -0.30 4.71 -1.94
N ALA A 126 0.28 5.38 -2.95
CA ALA A 126 1.44 4.83 -3.64
C ALA A 126 2.69 4.74 -2.75
N PHE A 127 3.09 5.85 -2.12
CA PHE A 127 4.29 5.85 -1.27
C PHE A 127 4.02 5.35 0.14
N GLY A 128 3.03 5.91 0.83
CA GLY A 128 2.74 5.62 2.24
C GLY A 128 2.29 4.18 2.50
N GLU A 129 1.33 3.65 1.73
CA GLU A 129 0.86 2.28 1.93
C GLU A 129 1.92 1.24 1.56
N GLU A 130 2.65 1.43 0.46
CA GLU A 130 3.77 0.51 0.13
C GLU A 130 4.87 0.56 1.19
N LEU A 131 5.18 1.75 1.72
CA LEU A 131 6.14 1.88 2.82
C LEU A 131 5.65 1.17 4.09
N LEU A 132 4.37 1.29 4.44
CA LEU A 132 3.78 0.63 5.60
C LEU A 132 3.70 -0.88 5.39
N PHE A 133 2.94 -1.32 4.39
CA PHE A 133 2.55 -2.72 4.27
C PHE A 133 3.64 -3.58 3.64
N ARG A 134 4.50 -3.05 2.76
CA ARG A 134 5.51 -3.85 2.05
C ARG A 134 6.87 -3.70 2.69
N ALA A 135 7.32 -2.48 2.94
CA ALA A 135 8.60 -2.32 3.64
C ALA A 135 8.52 -2.63 5.13
N PHE A 136 7.72 -1.86 5.88
CA PHE A 136 7.73 -1.92 7.33
C PHE A 136 7.12 -3.21 7.87
N VAL A 137 5.88 -3.54 7.51
CA VAL A 137 5.19 -4.74 7.99
C VAL A 137 5.94 -6.02 7.62
N PHE A 138 6.50 -6.16 6.41
CA PHE A 138 7.31 -7.35 6.09
C PHE A 138 8.55 -7.45 6.98
N SER A 139 9.26 -6.32 7.18
CA SER A 139 10.44 -6.29 8.05
C SER A 139 10.09 -6.68 9.48
N GLN A 140 9.00 -6.13 10.03
CA GLN A 140 8.51 -6.44 11.37
C GLN A 140 8.05 -7.90 11.50
N LEU A 141 7.21 -8.40 10.58
CA LEU A 141 6.74 -9.79 10.62
C LEU A 141 7.92 -10.77 10.51
N LYS A 142 8.92 -10.49 9.66
CA LYS A 142 10.13 -11.30 9.58
C LYS A 142 10.90 -11.37 10.91
N LYS A 143 10.92 -10.30 11.71
CA LYS A 143 11.51 -10.29 13.07
C LYS A 143 10.72 -11.18 14.06
N ILE A 144 9.41 -11.40 13.83
CA ILE A 144 8.55 -12.22 14.71
C ILE A 144 8.55 -13.69 14.31
N ILE A 145 8.31 -13.98 13.02
CA ILE A 145 8.05 -15.34 12.50
C ILE A 145 9.15 -15.89 11.58
N GLY A 146 10.20 -15.12 11.31
CA GLY A 146 11.33 -15.54 10.47
C GLY A 146 11.04 -15.48 8.96
N GLU A 147 11.61 -16.41 8.19
CA GLU A 147 11.53 -16.45 6.71
C GLU A 147 10.23 -17.10 6.18
N GLN A 148 9.12 -17.00 6.91
CA GLN A 148 7.83 -17.54 6.49
C GLN A 148 7.17 -16.65 5.43
N LYS A 149 7.79 -16.60 4.24
CA LYS A 149 7.49 -15.63 3.18
C LYS A 149 6.01 -15.58 2.80
N ILE A 150 5.36 -16.74 2.64
CA ILE A 150 3.94 -16.82 2.26
C ILE A 150 3.06 -16.27 3.38
N VAL A 151 3.34 -16.62 4.63
CA VAL A 151 2.59 -16.12 5.80
C VAL A 151 2.74 -14.59 5.92
N ILE A 152 3.94 -14.06 5.67
CA ILE A 152 4.18 -12.61 5.67
C ILE A 152 3.35 -11.91 4.59
N VAL A 153 3.33 -12.45 3.37
CA VAL A 153 2.51 -11.91 2.27
C VAL A 153 1.04 -11.92 2.66
N LEU A 154 0.52 -13.04 3.17
CA LEU A 154 -0.90 -13.15 3.55
C LEU A 154 -1.27 -12.18 4.68
N LEU A 155 -0.47 -12.10 5.74
CA LEU A 155 -0.72 -11.19 6.86
C LEU A 155 -0.67 -9.72 6.43
N SER A 156 0.34 -9.34 5.64
CA SER A 156 0.43 -7.98 5.09
C SER A 156 -0.76 -7.65 4.18
N THR A 157 -1.18 -8.60 3.35
CA THR A 157 -2.35 -8.46 2.46
C THR A 157 -3.63 -8.22 3.25
N VAL A 158 -3.88 -9.01 4.30
CA VAL A 158 -5.05 -8.82 5.17
C VAL A 158 -5.03 -7.42 5.79
N LEU A 159 -3.89 -7.00 6.34
CA LEU A 159 -3.77 -5.66 6.93
C LEU A 159 -3.97 -4.55 5.89
N PHE A 160 -3.47 -4.72 4.66
CA PHE A 160 -3.63 -3.78 3.56
C PHE A 160 -5.09 -3.63 3.08
N SER A 161 -5.86 -4.71 3.06
CA SER A 161 -7.25 -4.66 2.58
C SER A 161 -8.23 -4.09 3.62
N LEU A 162 -7.96 -4.21 4.92
CA LEU A 162 -8.90 -3.78 5.97
C LEU A 162 -9.33 -2.29 5.90
N PRO A 163 -8.45 -1.32 5.59
CA PRO A 163 -8.85 0.07 5.39
C PRO A 163 -9.87 0.28 4.25
N HIS A 164 -10.02 -0.69 3.35
CA HIS A 164 -10.89 -0.63 2.17
C HIS A 164 -12.29 -1.21 2.39
N LEU A 165 -12.65 -1.57 3.63
CA LEU A 165 -13.98 -2.07 3.98
C LEU A 165 -15.13 -1.14 3.55
N TYR A 166 -14.87 0.16 3.41
CA TYR A 166 -15.87 1.13 2.95
C TYR A 166 -16.26 0.96 1.48
N GLN A 167 -15.51 0.18 0.70
CA GLN A 167 -15.77 -0.07 -0.73
C GLN A 167 -16.72 -1.26 -0.98
N GLY A 168 -17.32 -1.82 0.08
CA GLY A 168 -18.15 -3.02 -0.01
C GLY A 168 -17.34 -4.32 -0.07
N THR A 169 -18.02 -5.47 -0.21
CA THR A 169 -17.38 -6.79 -0.19
C THR A 169 -16.50 -6.98 -1.41
N ALA A 170 -17.00 -6.60 -2.59
CA ALA A 170 -16.25 -6.65 -3.84
C ALA A 170 -14.95 -5.83 -3.76
N GLY A 171 -15.02 -4.58 -3.26
CA GLY A 171 -13.86 -3.72 -3.08
C GLY A 171 -12.83 -4.29 -2.11
N LEU A 172 -13.28 -4.86 -0.98
CA LEU A 172 -12.40 -5.55 -0.04
C LEU A 172 -11.65 -6.73 -0.68
N VAL A 173 -12.34 -7.55 -1.49
CA VAL A 173 -11.73 -8.70 -2.16
C VAL A 173 -10.78 -8.26 -3.27
N ILE A 174 -11.14 -7.25 -4.06
CA ILE A 174 -10.27 -6.67 -5.10
C ILE A 174 -8.98 -6.12 -4.46
N THR A 175 -9.10 -5.32 -3.41
CA THR A 175 -7.94 -4.77 -2.69
C THR A 175 -7.09 -5.86 -2.01
N PHE A 176 -7.71 -6.92 -1.50
CA PHE A 176 -6.99 -8.11 -1.04
C PHE A 176 -6.18 -8.78 -2.17
N LEU A 177 -6.74 -8.92 -3.38
CA LEU A 177 -6.00 -9.48 -4.52
C LEU A 177 -4.83 -8.58 -4.96
N PHE A 178 -5.04 -7.26 -5.04
CA PHE A 178 -3.93 -6.31 -5.22
C PHE A 178 -2.88 -6.46 -4.12
N GLY A 179 -3.34 -6.68 -2.88
CA GLY A 179 -2.50 -6.91 -1.73
C GLY A 179 -1.52 -8.07 -1.92
N ILE A 180 -2.02 -9.19 -2.48
CA ILE A 180 -1.22 -10.36 -2.84
C ILE A 180 -0.21 -10.00 -3.93
N PHE A 181 -0.64 -9.37 -5.02
CA PHE A 181 0.26 -9.00 -6.13
C PHE A 181 1.40 -8.10 -5.65
N PHE A 182 1.10 -7.03 -4.93
CA PHE A 182 2.11 -6.14 -4.38
C PHE A 182 3.03 -6.85 -3.38
N GLY A 183 2.48 -7.72 -2.54
CA GLY A 183 3.27 -8.54 -1.61
C GLY A 183 4.24 -9.48 -2.33
N LEU A 184 3.80 -10.12 -3.43
CA LEU A 184 4.63 -11.01 -4.24
C LEU A 184 5.71 -10.25 -5.03
N ILE A 185 5.37 -9.10 -5.62
CA ILE A 185 6.32 -8.20 -6.30
C ILE A 185 7.42 -7.80 -5.31
N TYR A 186 7.04 -7.31 -4.14
CA TYR A 186 8.00 -6.89 -3.13
C TYR A 186 8.87 -8.05 -2.65
N LEU A 187 8.27 -9.22 -2.39
CA LEU A 187 9.00 -10.43 -1.98
C LEU A 187 10.04 -10.87 -3.02
N LYS A 188 9.69 -10.78 -4.30
CA LYS A 188 10.53 -11.21 -5.42
C LYS A 188 11.69 -10.26 -5.68
N PHE A 189 11.41 -8.96 -5.76
CA PHE A 189 12.38 -7.98 -6.23
C PHE A 189 13.09 -7.24 -5.11
N LYS A 190 12.50 -7.17 -3.90
CA LYS A 190 13.02 -6.45 -2.74
C LYS A 190 13.47 -5.03 -3.12
N ASN A 191 12.65 -4.33 -3.89
CA ASN A 191 12.87 -2.93 -4.22
C ASN A 191 11.53 -2.21 -4.13
N ILE A 192 11.36 -1.40 -3.09
CA ILE A 192 10.08 -0.75 -2.81
C ILE A 192 9.67 0.24 -3.91
N TRP A 193 10.62 0.82 -4.65
CA TRP A 193 10.29 1.72 -5.77
C TRP A 193 9.48 1.03 -6.87
N ILE A 194 9.66 -0.28 -7.06
CA ILE A 194 8.87 -1.02 -8.05
C ILE A 194 7.40 -0.99 -7.64
N ASN A 195 7.12 -1.34 -6.40
CA ASN A 195 5.78 -1.31 -5.82
C ASN A 195 5.17 0.09 -5.86
N ILE A 196 5.89 1.10 -5.36
CA ILE A 196 5.41 2.49 -5.29
C ILE A 196 4.99 2.99 -6.68
N ILE A 197 5.82 2.76 -7.70
CA ILE A 197 5.53 3.27 -9.04
C ILE A 197 4.41 2.46 -9.70
N VAL A 198 4.38 1.14 -9.55
CA VAL A 198 3.29 0.32 -10.10
C VAL A 198 1.94 0.71 -9.47
N HIS A 199 1.87 0.80 -8.15
CA HIS A 199 0.67 1.20 -7.42
C HIS A 199 0.22 2.61 -7.82
N GLY A 200 1.13 3.59 -7.82
CA GLY A 200 0.78 4.95 -8.22
C GLY A 200 0.34 5.10 -9.68
N LEU A 201 0.85 4.27 -10.60
CA LEU A 201 0.38 4.27 -11.98
C LEU A 201 -1.06 3.72 -12.11
N ILE A 202 -1.37 2.63 -11.41
CA ILE A 202 -2.73 2.05 -11.36
C ILE A 202 -3.72 3.08 -10.83
N ASP A 203 -3.40 3.68 -9.68
CA ASP A 203 -4.26 4.69 -9.06
C ASP A 203 -4.39 5.97 -9.91
N THR A 204 -3.36 6.30 -10.70
CA THR A 204 -3.42 7.43 -11.63
C THR A 204 -4.44 7.16 -12.74
N VAL A 205 -4.51 5.93 -13.29
CA VAL A 205 -5.55 5.55 -14.26
C VAL A 205 -6.93 5.63 -13.61
N PHE A 206 -7.09 5.07 -12.42
CA PHE A 206 -8.34 5.12 -11.67
C PHE A 206 -8.83 6.57 -11.44
N LEU A 207 -7.97 7.46 -10.94
CA LEU A 207 -8.32 8.87 -10.73
C LEU A 207 -8.61 9.60 -12.04
N THR A 208 -7.94 9.22 -13.14
CA THR A 208 -8.19 9.76 -14.47
C THR A 208 -9.58 9.34 -14.97
N LEU A 209 -9.96 8.07 -14.80
CA LEU A 209 -11.31 7.59 -15.11
C LEU A 209 -12.37 8.32 -14.26
N SER A 210 -12.08 8.56 -12.98
CA SER A 210 -12.94 9.38 -12.12
C SER A 210 -13.14 10.79 -12.65
N TYR A 211 -12.05 11.45 -13.06
CA TYR A 211 -12.09 12.79 -13.64
C TYR A 211 -12.95 12.87 -14.91
N TYR A 212 -12.94 11.82 -15.74
CA TYR A 212 -13.77 11.74 -16.95
C TYR A 212 -15.19 11.20 -16.71
N GLY A 213 -15.59 10.90 -15.47
CA GLY A 213 -16.91 10.34 -15.16
C GLY A 213 -17.10 8.90 -15.62
N LEU A 214 -15.99 8.16 -15.82
CA LEU A 214 -15.98 6.81 -16.40
C LEU A 214 -15.90 5.69 -15.35
N LEU A 215 -16.19 5.97 -14.08
CA LEU A 215 -16.19 4.92 -13.03
C LEU A 215 -17.26 3.83 -13.25
N SER A 216 -18.26 4.09 -14.09
CA SER A 216 -19.22 3.06 -14.53
C SER A 216 -18.57 1.93 -15.32
N PHE A 217 -17.32 2.09 -15.79
CA PHE A 217 -16.52 1.03 -16.37
C PHE A 217 -16.33 -0.17 -15.41
N TYR A 218 -16.34 0.07 -14.10
CA TYR A 218 -16.17 -0.96 -13.07
C TYR A 218 -17.49 -1.60 -12.60
N SER A 219 -18.62 -1.20 -13.18
CA SER A 219 -19.97 -1.63 -12.80
C SER A 219 -20.48 -2.84 -13.58
#